data_AF-A0A4V1Q1Q0-F1
#
_entry.id   AF-A0A4V1Q1Q0-F1
#
_cell.length_a   1.000
_cell.length_b   1.000
_cell.length_c   1.000
_cell.angle_alpha   90.00
_cell.angle_beta   90.00
_cell.angle_gamma   90.00
#
_symmetry.space_group_name_H-M   'P 1'
#
loop_
_entity.id
_entity.type
_entity.pdbx_description
1 polymer ?
#
loop_
_entity_poly.entity_id
_entity_poly.type
_entity_poly.pdbx_seq_one_letter_code
_entity_poly.pdbx_strand_id
1 'polypeptide(L)'
;MKRSRPEEVFSEKVGKPRIRNQVLFVAFGSLFAFSYAAATTNVETEYWKKRLQSMSSVWSLQSITTTDLKRAQNSELIRELREWFAKLNEKLQDAPALIRPWIGLAFVSVLQPYADASEGKRLCWKVCLLNAAVYLAWKVKRWQPTMNRRFMHNPLSGLSFTLLMSMFSHKHFLHLLLNCMALESFGSAAYFYLMREQAKSDPPMLESTGAYHFLAFFVSAGLFSGLVSHVASAKLLYPRLVKQFSLPARTLPKPETWASAVAAPAGAQAAAAVNKAVPTILPSLGASGAIYAALTMTALAFPDSQVALFIPPSYPVNIQYAVSGLVCLDAIGILRGWRLFDHWAHLGGAAFGVFYYTYGPDIWARMRRTFPVDPADAVTNS
;
A
#
# COMPACT_ATOMS: atom_id res chain seq x y z
N MET A 1 -52.07 -15.97 -4.95
CA MET A 1 -50.90 -15.45 -4.20
C MET A 1 -49.72 -16.39 -4.40
N LYS A 2 -48.65 -15.97 -5.08
CA LYS A 2 -47.39 -16.74 -5.12
C LYS A 2 -46.78 -16.70 -3.70
N ARG A 3 -46.67 -17.85 -3.03
CA ARG A 3 -45.86 -17.98 -1.81
C ARG A 3 -44.41 -17.70 -2.18
N SER A 4 -43.82 -16.63 -1.65
CA SER A 4 -42.40 -16.37 -1.76
C SER A 4 -41.61 -17.50 -1.10
N ARG A 5 -40.47 -17.85 -1.67
CA ARG A 5 -39.64 -18.93 -1.10
C ARG A 5 -38.96 -18.44 0.18
N PRO A 6 -38.64 -19.32 1.15
CA PRO A 6 -37.95 -18.92 2.39
C PRO A 6 -36.64 -18.13 2.15
N GLU A 7 -35.94 -18.42 1.06
CA GLU A 7 -34.74 -17.70 0.61
C GLU A 7 -35.01 -16.22 0.27
N GLU A 8 -36.15 -15.93 -0.36
CA GLU A 8 -36.57 -14.58 -0.73
C GLU A 8 -36.89 -13.77 0.52
N VAL A 9 -37.60 -14.38 1.49
CA VAL A 9 -37.99 -13.72 2.75
C VAL A 9 -36.79 -13.37 3.63
N PHE A 10 -35.77 -14.24 3.70
CA PHE A 10 -34.55 -13.94 4.45
C PHE A 10 -33.70 -12.88 3.75
N SER A 11 -33.48 -13.02 2.43
CA SER A 11 -32.69 -12.05 1.67
C SER A 11 -33.31 -10.64 1.65
N GLU A 12 -34.64 -10.55 1.62
CA GLU A 12 -35.35 -9.25 1.67
C GLU A 12 -35.17 -8.56 3.02
N LYS A 13 -35.14 -9.31 4.13
CA LYS A 13 -34.94 -8.76 5.47
C LYS A 13 -33.52 -8.24 5.72
N VAL A 14 -32.50 -8.92 5.20
CA VAL A 14 -31.09 -8.53 5.47
C VAL A 14 -30.59 -7.45 4.50
N GLY A 15 -31.19 -7.33 3.30
CA GLY A 15 -30.82 -6.33 2.31
C GLY A 15 -29.46 -6.59 1.66
N LYS A 16 -29.05 -5.73 0.71
CA LYS A 16 -27.74 -5.83 0.04
C LYS A 16 -26.81 -4.70 0.49
N PRO A 17 -25.53 -4.99 0.81
CA PRO A 17 -24.56 -3.96 1.15
C PRO A 17 -24.41 -2.97 -0.02
N ARG A 18 -24.51 -1.68 0.31
CA ARG A 18 -24.29 -0.59 -0.64
C ARG A 18 -22.79 -0.32 -0.77
N ILE A 19 -22.32 -0.13 -1.99
CA ILE A 19 -20.90 0.16 -2.30
C ILE A 19 -20.64 1.62 -2.70
N ARG A 20 -21.72 2.42 -2.82
CA ARG A 20 -21.66 3.79 -3.37
C ARG A 20 -20.66 4.67 -2.61
N ASN A 21 -20.72 4.65 -1.28
CA ASN A 21 -19.88 5.54 -0.46
C ASN A 21 -18.40 5.17 -0.59
N GLN A 22 -18.08 3.88 -0.75
CA GLN A 22 -16.73 3.38 -0.95
C GLN A 22 -16.20 3.80 -2.32
N VAL A 23 -17.01 3.68 -3.37
CA VAL A 23 -16.67 4.16 -4.71
C VAL A 23 -16.39 5.67 -4.69
N LEU A 24 -17.28 6.47 -4.10
CA LEU A 24 -17.09 7.91 -3.99
C LEU A 24 -15.85 8.27 -3.17
N PHE A 25 -15.62 7.59 -2.05
CA PHE A 25 -14.44 7.79 -1.20
C PHE A 25 -13.15 7.53 -1.96
N VAL A 26 -13.09 6.47 -2.78
CA VAL A 26 -11.91 6.12 -3.57
C VAL A 26 -11.72 7.10 -4.72
N ALA A 27 -12.79 7.48 -5.43
CA ALA A 27 -12.72 8.43 -6.53
C ALA A 27 -12.25 9.82 -6.05
N PHE A 28 -12.94 10.39 -5.05
CA PHE A 28 -12.57 11.70 -4.49
C PHE A 28 -11.26 11.65 -3.71
N GLY A 29 -10.99 10.56 -2.99
CA GLY A 29 -9.73 10.37 -2.27
C GLY A 29 -8.52 10.32 -3.21
N SER A 30 -8.64 9.61 -4.34
CA SER A 30 -7.57 9.54 -5.36
C SER A 30 -7.40 10.88 -6.07
N LEU A 31 -8.51 11.53 -6.45
CA LEU A 31 -8.46 12.86 -7.07
C LEU A 31 -7.81 13.89 -6.14
N PHE A 32 -8.19 13.89 -4.86
CA PHE A 32 -7.59 14.74 -3.85
C PHE A 32 -6.10 14.45 -3.68
N ALA A 33 -5.72 13.17 -3.54
CA ALA A 33 -4.32 12.77 -3.40
C ALA A 33 -3.47 13.26 -4.57
N PHE A 34 -3.94 13.08 -5.81
CA PHE A 34 -3.23 13.56 -7.00
C PHE A 34 -3.19 15.07 -7.13
N SER A 35 -4.30 15.77 -6.83
CA SER A 35 -4.36 17.23 -6.91
C SER A 35 -3.43 17.87 -5.88
N TYR A 36 -3.50 17.40 -4.63
CA TYR A 36 -2.64 17.87 -3.54
C TYR A 36 -1.17 17.57 -3.82
N ALA A 37 -0.86 16.35 -4.29
CA ALA A 37 0.50 15.97 -4.64
C ALA A 37 1.04 16.85 -5.77
N ALA A 38 0.27 17.06 -6.83
CA ALA A 38 0.67 17.87 -7.97
C ALA A 38 0.94 19.34 -7.58
N ALA A 39 0.04 19.94 -6.80
CA ALA A 39 0.20 21.29 -6.30
C ALA A 39 1.44 21.41 -5.39
N THR A 40 1.60 20.49 -4.43
CA THR A 40 2.73 20.50 -3.50
C THR A 40 4.06 20.28 -4.24
N THR A 41 4.11 19.37 -5.23
CA THR A 41 5.30 19.18 -6.07
C THR A 41 5.70 20.48 -6.79
N ASN A 42 4.74 21.23 -7.33
CA ASN A 42 5.04 22.49 -8.00
C ASN A 42 5.57 23.54 -7.03
N VAL A 43 4.96 23.66 -5.84
CA VAL A 43 5.42 24.58 -4.79
C VAL A 43 6.84 24.25 -4.35
N GLU A 44 7.10 22.97 -4.06
CA GLU A 44 8.43 22.53 -3.66
C GLU A 44 9.46 22.73 -4.79
N THR A 45 9.07 22.52 -6.05
CA THR A 45 9.96 22.73 -7.21
C THR A 45 10.37 24.19 -7.33
N GLU A 46 9.42 25.13 -7.23
CA GLU A 46 9.74 26.56 -7.30
C GLU A 46 10.53 27.03 -6.06
N TYR A 47 10.26 26.49 -4.87
CA TYR A 47 11.08 26.74 -3.68
C TYR A 47 12.55 26.36 -3.93
N TRP A 48 12.81 25.14 -4.42
CA TRP A 48 14.19 24.68 -4.64
C TRP A 48 14.90 25.41 -5.77
N LYS A 49 14.16 25.82 -6.80
CA LYS A 49 14.69 26.66 -7.88
C LYS A 49 15.16 28.02 -7.34
N LYS A 50 14.35 28.70 -6.54
CA LYS A 50 14.73 29.95 -5.88
C LYS A 50 15.88 29.77 -4.91
N ARG A 51 15.84 28.70 -4.10
CA ARG A 51 16.92 28.38 -3.16
C ARG A 51 18.24 28.22 -3.91
N LEU A 52 18.25 27.48 -5.01
CA LEU A 52 19.44 27.28 -5.83
C LEU A 52 19.95 28.60 -6.41
N GLN A 53 19.06 29.45 -6.94
CA GLN A 53 19.40 30.80 -7.42
C GLN A 53 19.99 31.70 -6.33
N SER A 54 19.52 31.56 -5.09
CA SER A 54 20.06 32.33 -3.96
C SER A 54 21.45 31.87 -3.51
N MET A 55 21.84 30.63 -3.83
CA MET A 55 23.14 30.07 -3.44
C MET A 55 24.30 30.58 -4.30
N SER A 56 24.05 30.91 -5.57
CA SER A 56 25.07 31.42 -6.49
C SER A 56 24.46 32.18 -7.66
N SER A 57 25.09 33.29 -8.04
CA SER A 57 24.72 34.07 -9.23
C SER A 57 24.91 33.32 -10.55
N VAL A 58 25.63 32.19 -10.57
CA VAL A 58 25.77 31.36 -11.79
C VAL A 58 24.42 30.79 -12.22
N TRP A 59 23.54 30.48 -11.26
CA TRP A 59 22.21 29.91 -11.53
C TRP A 59 21.19 30.91 -12.08
N SER A 60 21.52 32.21 -12.12
CA SER A 60 20.73 33.19 -12.89
C SER A 60 21.13 33.23 -14.37
N LEU A 61 22.32 32.73 -14.70
CA LEU A 61 22.86 32.68 -16.07
C LEU A 61 22.71 31.28 -16.71
N GLN A 62 22.68 30.22 -15.91
CA GLN A 62 22.54 28.84 -16.35
C GLN A 62 21.12 28.30 -16.17
N SER A 63 20.62 27.53 -17.15
CA SER A 63 19.33 26.85 -17.04
C SER A 63 19.37 25.75 -15.96
N ILE A 64 18.45 25.82 -14.99
CA ILE A 64 18.32 24.84 -13.91
C ILE A 64 17.66 23.56 -14.44
N THR A 65 18.25 22.41 -14.13
CA THR A 65 17.68 21.09 -14.46
C THR A 65 17.11 20.40 -13.22
N THR A 66 16.24 19.39 -13.45
CA THR A 66 15.74 18.50 -12.37
C THR A 66 16.87 17.83 -11.60
N THR A 67 17.97 17.47 -12.28
CA THR A 67 19.13 16.87 -11.63
C THR A 67 19.82 17.84 -10.68
N ASP A 68 19.88 19.14 -11.02
CA ASP A 68 20.49 20.15 -10.16
C ASP A 68 19.68 20.36 -8.89
N LEU A 69 18.35 20.43 -9.01
CA LEU A 69 17.44 20.52 -7.85
C LEU A 69 17.62 19.33 -6.90
N LYS A 70 17.66 18.10 -7.45
CA LYS A 70 17.84 16.87 -6.67
C LYS A 70 19.22 16.79 -6.00
N ARG A 71 20.27 17.24 -6.69
CA ARG A 71 21.62 17.34 -6.10
C ARG A 71 21.63 18.32 -4.93
N ALA A 72 21.02 19.50 -5.10
CA ALA A 72 20.93 20.50 -4.04
C ALA A 72 20.18 19.95 -2.82
N GLN A 73 19.05 19.28 -3.03
CA GLN A 73 18.30 18.58 -1.98
C GLN A 73 19.16 17.55 -1.24
N ASN A 74 19.89 16.71 -1.97
CA ASN A 74 20.69 15.66 -1.37
C ASN A 74 21.89 16.21 -0.60
N SER A 75 22.53 17.26 -1.12
CA SER A 75 23.61 17.97 -0.43
C SER A 75 23.12 18.59 0.88
N GLU A 76 21.93 19.20 0.88
CA GLU A 76 21.33 19.78 2.07
C GLU A 76 21.00 18.70 3.12
N LEU A 77 20.40 17.59 2.69
CA LEU A 77 20.13 16.46 3.58
C LEU A 77 21.41 15.95 4.25
N ILE A 78 22.48 15.74 3.48
CA ILE A 78 23.76 15.27 4.03
C ILE A 78 24.33 16.29 5.02
N ARG A 79 24.20 17.59 4.75
CA ARG A 79 24.59 18.66 5.67
C ARG A 79 23.81 18.56 6.99
N GLU A 80 22.49 18.46 6.94
CA GLU A 80 21.63 18.32 8.13
C GLU A 80 21.97 17.08 8.96
N LEU A 81 22.20 15.94 8.29
CA LEU A 81 22.59 14.70 8.97
C LEU A 81 23.95 14.82 9.67
N ARG A 82 24.92 15.49 9.03
CA ARG A 82 26.23 15.77 9.65
C ARG A 82 26.11 16.72 10.84
N GLU A 83 25.26 17.74 10.75
CA GLU A 83 24.98 18.66 11.87
C GLU A 83 24.30 17.94 13.03
N TRP A 84 23.35 17.06 12.74
CA TRP A 84 22.71 16.24 13.75
C TRP A 84 23.71 15.30 14.44
N PHE A 85 24.60 14.68 13.66
CA PHE A 85 25.70 13.88 14.20
C PHE A 85 26.64 14.70 15.08
N ALA A 86 27.04 15.90 14.64
CA ALA A 86 27.91 16.78 15.40
C ALA A 86 27.29 17.16 16.76
N LYS A 87 26.01 17.56 16.77
CA LYS A 87 25.25 17.88 17.99
C LYS A 87 25.10 16.68 18.92
N LEU A 88 24.91 15.48 18.37
CA LEU A 88 24.88 14.25 19.16
C LEU A 88 26.26 13.99 19.79
N ASN A 89 27.33 14.10 18.99
CA ASN A 89 28.69 13.85 19.44
C ASN A 89 29.14 14.84 20.52
N GLU A 90 28.69 16.10 20.45
CA GLU A 90 28.87 17.11 21.49
C GLU A 90 28.19 16.66 22.81
N LYS A 91 26.91 16.28 22.78
CA LYS A 91 26.20 15.77 23.97
C LYS A 91 26.77 14.46 24.52
N LEU A 92 27.38 13.65 23.66
CA LEU A 92 28.02 12.39 24.02
C LEU A 92 29.32 12.58 24.80
N GLN A 93 29.88 13.79 24.84
CA GLN A 93 31.05 14.09 25.67
C GLN A 93 30.74 13.95 27.17
N ASP A 94 29.47 14.14 27.56
CA ASP A 94 28.99 13.96 28.94
C ASP A 94 28.72 12.49 29.30
N ALA A 95 28.70 11.59 28.31
CA ALA A 95 28.47 10.16 28.53
C ALA A 95 29.75 9.43 28.96
N PRO A 96 29.64 8.33 29.75
CA PRO A 96 30.77 7.50 30.13
C PRO A 96 31.62 7.05 28.92
N ALA A 97 32.94 7.15 29.03
CA ALA A 97 33.88 6.84 27.96
C ALA A 97 33.73 5.41 27.41
N LEU A 98 33.23 4.48 28.23
CA LEU A 98 32.98 3.09 27.85
C LEU A 98 31.86 2.93 26.81
N ILE A 99 30.80 3.76 26.88
CA ILE A 99 29.62 3.62 26.01
C ILE A 99 29.64 4.56 24.81
N ARG A 100 30.41 5.64 24.88
CA ARG A 100 30.49 6.69 23.85
C ARG A 100 30.77 6.14 22.43
N PRO A 101 31.75 5.24 22.20
CA PRO A 101 32.03 4.73 20.86
C PRO A 101 30.87 3.90 20.30
N TRP A 102 30.18 3.14 21.15
CA TRP A 102 29.06 2.29 20.75
C TRP A 102 27.84 3.11 20.33
N ILE A 103 27.57 4.23 21.01
CA ILE A 103 26.47 5.14 20.62
C ILE A 103 26.80 5.81 19.27
N GLY A 104 28.04 6.29 19.11
CA GLY A 104 28.49 6.84 17.82
C GLY A 104 28.39 5.83 16.68
N LEU A 105 28.83 4.58 16.91
CA LEU A 105 28.75 3.51 15.93
C LEU A 105 27.31 3.13 15.59
N ALA A 106 26.43 3.01 16.60
CA ALA A 106 25.01 2.74 16.39
C ALA A 106 24.35 3.84 15.53
N PHE A 107 24.70 5.09 15.78
CA PHE A 107 24.17 6.22 15.04
C PHE A 107 24.65 6.25 13.59
N VAL A 108 25.95 6.07 13.34
CA VAL A 108 26.51 6.00 11.99
C VAL A 108 25.94 4.81 11.22
N SER A 109 25.75 3.68 11.90
CA SER A 109 25.14 2.46 11.31
C SER A 109 23.71 2.67 10.80
N VAL A 110 23.01 3.72 11.24
CA VAL A 110 21.67 4.09 10.76
C VAL A 110 21.74 5.25 9.77
N LEU A 111 22.49 6.30 10.12
CA LEU A 111 22.51 7.51 9.31
C LEU A 111 23.21 7.36 7.97
N GLN A 112 24.32 6.61 7.93
CA GLN A 112 25.07 6.44 6.70
C GLN A 112 24.23 5.71 5.63
N PRO A 113 23.60 4.55 5.94
CA PRO A 113 22.66 3.93 4.99
C PRO A 113 21.50 4.84 4.56
N TYR A 114 21.02 5.72 5.46
CA TYR A 114 19.96 6.68 5.13
C TYR A 114 20.42 7.81 4.22
N ALA A 115 21.63 8.33 4.44
CA ALA A 115 22.25 9.33 3.58
C ALA A 115 22.51 8.77 2.17
N ASP A 116 23.02 7.52 2.11
CA ASP A 116 23.41 6.86 0.87
C ASP A 116 22.21 6.29 0.08
N ALA A 117 21.07 6.06 0.75
CA ALA A 117 19.86 5.56 0.10
C ALA A 117 19.30 6.54 -0.92
N SER A 118 18.71 6.02 -2.01
CA SER A 118 17.95 6.87 -2.93
C SER A 118 16.73 7.50 -2.24
N GLU A 119 16.25 8.63 -2.78
CA GLU A 119 15.05 9.29 -2.27
C GLU A 119 13.83 8.36 -2.22
N GLY A 120 13.65 7.52 -3.26
CA GLY A 120 12.61 6.50 -3.30
C GLY A 120 12.73 5.48 -2.17
N LYS A 121 13.94 4.99 -1.86
CA LYS A 121 14.16 4.09 -0.70
C LYS A 121 13.84 4.78 0.62
N ARG A 122 14.34 6.00 0.84
CA ARG A 122 14.04 6.79 2.04
C ARG A 122 12.53 6.98 2.22
N LEU A 123 11.80 7.23 1.15
CA LEU A 123 10.34 7.35 1.18
C LEU A 123 9.66 6.04 1.58
N CYS A 124 10.05 4.91 0.98
CA CYS A 124 9.55 3.60 1.38
C CYS A 124 9.82 3.31 2.87
N TRP A 125 10.99 3.66 3.38
CA TRP A 125 11.32 3.52 4.80
C TRP A 125 10.46 4.41 5.71
N LYS A 126 10.15 5.64 5.29
CA LYS A 126 9.20 6.50 6.02
C LYS A 126 7.81 5.87 6.11
N VAL A 127 7.31 5.28 5.01
CA VAL A 127 6.03 4.53 5.03
C VAL A 127 6.13 3.29 5.92
N CYS A 128 7.25 2.58 5.90
CA CYS A 128 7.50 1.45 6.79
C CYS A 128 7.55 1.83 8.26
N LEU A 129 8.14 2.97 8.59
CA LEU A 129 8.18 3.50 9.96
C LEU A 129 6.75 3.83 10.44
N LEU A 130 5.93 4.44 9.59
CA LEU A 130 4.50 4.66 9.88
C LEU A 130 3.78 3.34 10.13
N ASN A 131 3.97 2.34 9.27
CA ASN A 131 3.37 1.01 9.42
C ASN A 131 3.85 0.30 10.69
N ALA A 132 5.12 0.47 11.06
CA ALA A 132 5.69 -0.06 12.30
C ALA A 132 5.07 0.61 13.53
N ALA A 133 4.84 1.92 13.51
CA ALA A 133 4.14 2.62 14.58
C ALA A 133 2.69 2.11 14.73
N VAL A 134 1.96 1.91 13.63
CA VAL A 134 0.61 1.34 13.64
C VAL A 134 0.63 -0.12 14.12
N TYR A 135 1.66 -0.90 13.76
CA TYR A 135 1.89 -2.25 14.30
C TYR A 135 2.14 -2.26 15.80
N LEU A 136 2.91 -1.31 16.34
CA LEU A 136 3.10 -1.15 17.78
C LEU A 136 1.78 -0.78 18.48
N ALA A 137 0.93 0.04 17.84
CA ALA A 137 -0.40 0.35 18.36
C ALA A 137 -1.28 -0.91 18.51
N TRP A 138 -1.12 -1.92 17.66
CA TRP A 138 -1.79 -3.23 17.81
C TRP A 138 -1.36 -4.00 19.07
N LYS A 139 -0.18 -3.71 19.64
CA LYS A 139 0.34 -4.38 20.84
C LYS A 139 -0.25 -3.82 22.13
N VAL A 140 -0.82 -2.61 22.07
CA VAL A 140 -1.51 -1.99 23.21
C VAL A 140 -2.90 -2.61 23.33
N LYS A 141 -3.11 -3.49 24.33
CA LYS A 141 -4.40 -4.18 24.56
C LYS A 141 -5.60 -3.22 24.60
N ARG A 142 -5.44 -2.06 25.25
CA ARG A 142 -6.48 -1.02 25.37
C ARG A 142 -6.92 -0.44 24.01
N TRP A 143 -6.05 -0.45 23.00
CA TRP A 143 -6.35 0.11 21.68
C TRP A 143 -6.95 -0.92 20.72
N GLN A 144 -6.90 -2.22 21.03
CA GLN A 144 -7.39 -3.28 20.14
C GLN A 144 -8.84 -3.08 19.65
N PRO A 145 -9.83 -2.65 20.46
CA PRO A 145 -11.18 -2.40 19.95
C PRO A 145 -11.19 -1.33 18.85
N THR A 146 -10.42 -0.25 19.02
CA THR A 146 -10.28 0.81 18.01
C THR A 146 -9.55 0.29 16.78
N MET A 147 -8.46 -0.46 16.95
CA MET A 147 -7.69 -1.03 15.84
C MET A 147 -8.54 -1.98 14.99
N ASN A 148 -9.30 -2.88 15.61
CA ASN A 148 -10.19 -3.80 14.89
C ASN A 148 -11.33 -3.08 14.13
N ARG A 149 -11.82 -1.93 14.65
CA ARG A 149 -12.93 -1.18 14.03
C ARG A 149 -12.48 -0.18 12.96
N ARG A 150 -11.30 0.42 13.12
CA ARG A 150 -10.85 1.57 12.31
C ARG A 150 -9.63 1.27 11.43
N PHE A 151 -8.80 0.30 11.79
CA PHE A 151 -7.56 -0.06 11.08
C PHE A 151 -7.66 -1.42 10.37
N MET A 152 -8.87 -1.97 10.24
CA MET A 152 -9.17 -3.10 9.37
C MET A 152 -10.37 -2.71 8.51
N HIS A 153 -10.33 -3.04 7.23
CA HIS A 153 -11.45 -2.79 6.35
C HIS A 153 -12.43 -3.96 6.41
N ASN A 154 -13.58 -3.76 7.05
CA ASN A 154 -14.68 -4.71 7.01
C ASN A 154 -15.70 -4.27 5.94
N PRO A 155 -15.91 -5.04 4.86
CA PRO A 155 -16.82 -4.69 3.79
C PRO A 155 -18.27 -4.44 4.23
N LEU A 156 -18.70 -5.03 5.34
CA LEU A 156 -20.06 -4.89 5.86
C LEU A 156 -20.22 -3.73 6.86
N SER A 157 -19.14 -3.05 7.25
CA SER A 157 -19.19 -1.97 8.24
C SER A 157 -19.79 -0.66 7.71
N GLY A 158 -19.82 -0.47 6.39
CA GLY A 158 -20.17 0.80 5.76
C GLY A 158 -19.12 1.91 5.90
N LEU A 159 -18.05 1.71 6.67
CA LEU A 159 -17.02 2.72 6.94
C LEU A 159 -16.03 2.82 5.76
N SER A 160 -16.15 3.86 4.95
CA SER A 160 -15.31 4.01 3.75
C SER A 160 -13.86 4.38 4.07
N PHE A 161 -13.62 5.20 5.11
CA PHE A 161 -12.26 5.62 5.50
C PHE A 161 -11.36 4.45 5.94
N THR A 162 -11.95 3.33 6.34
CA THR A 162 -11.18 2.13 6.72
C THR A 162 -10.44 1.52 5.53
N LEU A 163 -10.85 1.81 4.29
CA LEU A 163 -10.07 1.46 3.08
C LEU A 163 -8.66 2.04 3.19
N LEU A 164 -8.54 3.35 3.48
CA LEU A 164 -7.26 4.02 3.64
C LEU A 164 -6.51 3.52 4.89
N MET A 165 -7.17 3.51 6.04
CA MET A 165 -6.51 3.15 7.31
C MET A 165 -5.99 1.71 7.33
N SER A 166 -6.68 0.79 6.64
CA SER A 166 -6.27 -0.60 6.54
C SER A 166 -4.96 -0.77 5.77
N MET A 167 -4.65 0.12 4.81
CA MET A 167 -3.41 0.07 4.02
C MET A 167 -2.15 0.20 4.90
N PHE A 168 -2.25 0.98 5.97
CA PHE A 168 -1.14 1.26 6.87
C PHE A 168 -1.12 0.34 8.11
N SER A 169 -1.97 -0.70 8.13
CA SER A 169 -2.20 -1.54 9.30
C SER A 169 -1.69 -2.97 9.11
N HIS A 170 -0.87 -3.43 10.04
CA HIS A 170 -0.37 -4.81 10.07
C HIS A 170 -0.48 -5.37 11.49
N LYS A 171 -1.12 -6.53 11.65
CA LYS A 171 -1.31 -7.16 12.97
C LYS A 171 -0.17 -8.10 13.36
N HIS A 172 0.44 -8.76 12.36
CA HIS A 172 1.47 -9.78 12.53
C HIS A 172 2.82 -9.27 12.01
N PHE A 173 3.90 -9.59 12.75
CA PHE A 173 5.25 -9.13 12.45
C PHE A 173 5.73 -9.56 11.06
N LEU A 174 5.59 -10.84 10.73
CA LEU A 174 6.04 -11.36 9.43
C LEU A 174 5.30 -10.68 8.26
N HIS A 175 4.01 -10.39 8.42
CA HIS A 175 3.25 -9.68 7.40
C HIS A 175 3.77 -8.24 7.20
N LEU A 176 4.08 -7.52 8.29
CA LEU A 176 4.71 -6.20 8.23
C LEU A 176 6.09 -6.27 7.57
N LEU A 177 6.93 -7.21 7.99
CA LEU A 177 8.29 -7.37 7.49
C LEU A 177 8.29 -7.60 5.98
N LEU A 178 7.52 -8.57 5.49
CA LEU A 178 7.44 -8.89 4.06
C LEU A 178 6.87 -7.72 3.25
N ASN A 179 5.85 -7.00 3.76
CA ASN A 179 5.36 -5.79 3.10
C ASN A 179 6.43 -4.71 3.04
N CYS A 180 7.21 -4.53 4.10
CA CYS A 180 8.26 -3.51 4.12
C CYS A 180 9.42 -3.82 3.17
N MET A 181 9.83 -5.07 3.11
CA MET A 181 10.85 -5.51 2.16
C MET A 181 10.38 -5.36 0.70
N ALA A 182 9.14 -5.77 0.43
CA ALA A 182 8.54 -5.62 -0.90
C ALA A 182 8.33 -4.14 -1.27
N LEU A 183 7.93 -3.30 -0.32
CA LEU A 183 7.78 -1.86 -0.52
C LEU A 183 9.12 -1.18 -0.77
N GLU A 184 10.19 -1.50 -0.03
CA GLU A 184 11.52 -0.96 -0.33
C GLU A 184 11.96 -1.36 -1.74
N SER A 185 11.84 -2.64 -2.09
CA SER A 185 12.29 -3.16 -3.39
C SER A 185 11.46 -2.58 -4.55
N PHE A 186 10.18 -2.96 -4.63
CA PHE A 186 9.33 -2.59 -5.77
C PHE A 186 8.83 -1.16 -5.70
N GLY A 187 8.66 -0.59 -4.50
CA GLY A 187 8.28 0.81 -4.35
C GLY A 187 9.38 1.77 -4.81
N SER A 188 10.65 1.50 -4.48
CA SER A 188 11.76 2.34 -4.96
C SER A 188 11.98 2.22 -6.47
N ALA A 189 11.79 1.03 -7.05
CA ALA A 189 11.85 0.82 -8.50
C ALA A 189 10.68 1.53 -9.23
N ALA A 190 9.46 1.43 -8.69
CA ALA A 190 8.30 2.17 -9.16
C ALA A 190 8.53 3.69 -9.10
N TYR A 191 9.04 4.21 -7.97
CA TYR A 191 9.44 5.61 -7.84
C TYR A 191 10.42 6.04 -8.94
N PHE A 192 11.45 5.23 -9.19
CA PHE A 192 12.45 5.53 -10.22
C PHE A 192 11.85 5.56 -11.62
N TYR A 193 10.96 4.63 -11.95
CA TYR A 193 10.19 4.66 -13.21
C TYR A 193 9.41 5.95 -13.37
N LEU A 194 8.64 6.35 -12.36
CA LEU A 194 7.82 7.56 -12.41
C LEU A 194 8.65 8.82 -12.68
N MET A 195 9.81 8.94 -12.02
CA MET A 195 10.75 10.02 -12.25
C MET A 195 11.36 10.01 -13.65
N ARG A 196 11.69 8.83 -14.16
CA ARG A 196 12.23 8.67 -15.51
C ARG A 196 11.20 9.10 -16.56
N GLU A 197 9.94 8.75 -16.39
CA GLU A 197 8.89 9.14 -17.34
C GLU A 197 8.55 10.62 -17.24
N GLN A 198 8.52 11.20 -16.03
CA GLN A 198 8.28 12.63 -15.87
C GLN A 198 9.37 13.49 -16.54
N ALA A 199 10.62 13.01 -16.57
CA ALA A 199 11.71 13.68 -17.28
C ALA A 199 11.51 13.74 -18.81
N LYS A 200 10.60 12.93 -19.37
CA LYS A 200 10.24 12.95 -20.80
C LYS A 200 9.07 13.89 -21.10
N SER A 201 8.53 14.59 -20.10
CA SER A 201 7.38 15.48 -20.30
C SER A 201 7.68 16.58 -21.31
N ASP A 202 6.71 16.86 -22.18
CA ASP A 202 6.75 17.93 -23.17
C ASP A 202 5.52 18.86 -23.01
N PRO A 203 5.68 20.17 -22.76
CA PRO A 203 6.96 20.86 -22.52
C PRO A 203 7.66 20.36 -21.25
N PRO A 204 9.00 20.47 -21.17
CA PRO A 204 9.77 20.04 -20.01
C PRO A 204 9.27 20.66 -18.71
N MET A 205 8.99 19.82 -17.72
CA MET A 205 8.60 20.25 -16.38
C MET A 205 9.62 19.79 -15.34
N LEU A 206 10.23 20.77 -14.65
CA LEU A 206 11.12 20.49 -13.54
C LEU A 206 10.37 19.77 -12.41
N GLU A 207 11.06 18.89 -11.70
CA GLU A 207 10.50 18.19 -10.55
C GLU A 207 11.59 18.00 -9.49
N SER A 208 11.52 18.80 -8.43
CA SER A 208 12.51 18.72 -7.35
C SER A 208 12.47 17.38 -6.62
N THR A 209 11.27 16.84 -6.37
CA THR A 209 11.04 15.56 -5.70
C THR A 209 9.93 14.75 -6.38
N GLY A 210 10.15 13.44 -6.49
CA GLY A 210 9.12 12.49 -6.90
C GLY A 210 8.25 11.95 -5.78
N ALA A 211 8.49 12.38 -4.54
CA ALA A 211 7.89 11.75 -3.37
C ALA A 211 6.36 11.86 -3.38
N TYR A 212 5.84 13.03 -3.74
CA TYR A 212 4.39 13.24 -3.80
C TYR A 212 3.73 12.45 -4.92
N HIS A 213 4.36 12.34 -6.10
CA HIS A 213 3.86 11.53 -7.21
C HIS A 213 3.73 10.06 -6.79
N PHE A 214 4.79 9.52 -6.18
CA PHE A 214 4.78 8.14 -5.70
C PHE A 214 3.78 7.92 -4.57
N LEU A 215 3.64 8.85 -3.61
CA LEU A 215 2.65 8.74 -2.54
C LEU A 215 1.22 8.80 -3.08
N ALA A 216 0.93 9.67 -4.05
CA ALA A 216 -0.39 9.74 -4.69
C ALA A 216 -0.71 8.44 -5.46
N PHE A 217 0.27 7.91 -6.19
CA PHE A 217 0.19 6.58 -6.81
C PHE A 217 -0.08 5.49 -5.75
N PHE A 218 0.71 5.42 -4.69
CA PHE A 218 0.63 4.40 -3.65
C PHE A 218 -0.72 4.42 -2.92
N VAL A 219 -1.19 5.61 -2.53
CA VAL A 219 -2.50 5.79 -1.89
C VAL A 219 -3.63 5.39 -2.84
N SER A 220 -3.61 5.89 -4.08
CA SER A 220 -4.68 5.62 -5.05
C SER A 220 -4.72 4.14 -5.45
N ALA A 221 -3.56 3.50 -5.62
CA ALA A 221 -3.44 2.08 -5.90
C ALA A 221 -4.02 1.23 -4.77
N GLY A 222 -3.68 1.54 -3.52
CA GLY A 222 -4.21 0.81 -2.37
C GLY A 222 -5.71 1.04 -2.15
N LEU A 223 -6.20 2.27 -2.35
CA LEU A 223 -7.63 2.57 -2.32
C LEU A 223 -8.41 1.80 -3.39
N PHE A 224 -7.90 1.79 -4.63
CA PHE A 224 -8.51 1.05 -5.73
C PHE A 224 -8.49 -0.46 -5.48
N SER A 225 -7.35 -1.00 -5.07
CA SER A 225 -7.20 -2.41 -4.68
C SER A 225 -8.19 -2.81 -3.57
N GLY A 226 -8.27 -2.01 -2.50
CA GLY A 226 -9.21 -2.22 -1.41
C GLY A 226 -10.67 -2.16 -1.88
N LEU A 227 -10.98 -1.26 -2.82
CA LEU A 227 -12.31 -1.18 -3.43
C LEU A 227 -12.65 -2.43 -4.22
N VAL A 228 -11.72 -2.99 -5.00
CA VAL A 228 -11.94 -4.24 -5.74
C VAL A 228 -12.29 -5.38 -4.78
N SER A 229 -11.51 -5.55 -3.70
CA SER A 229 -11.80 -6.52 -2.64
C SER A 229 -13.15 -6.27 -1.95
N HIS A 230 -13.47 -5.01 -1.65
CA HIS A 230 -14.75 -4.62 -1.08
C HIS A 230 -15.92 -4.98 -2.00
N VAL A 231 -15.83 -4.65 -3.28
CA VAL A 231 -16.87 -4.94 -4.28
C VAL A 231 -17.04 -6.44 -4.47
N ALA A 232 -15.94 -7.19 -4.57
CA ALA A 232 -16.00 -8.65 -4.64
C ALA A 232 -16.68 -9.24 -3.40
N SER A 233 -16.35 -8.74 -2.20
CA SER A 233 -16.97 -9.16 -0.96
C SER A 233 -18.47 -8.84 -0.93
N ALA A 234 -18.86 -7.62 -1.31
CA ALA A 234 -20.23 -7.15 -1.27
C ALA A 234 -21.13 -7.76 -2.36
N LYS A 235 -20.59 -8.04 -3.55
CA LYS A 235 -21.36 -8.47 -4.73
C LYS A 235 -21.25 -9.96 -5.03
N LEU A 236 -20.15 -10.61 -4.66
CA LEU A 236 -19.92 -12.03 -4.97
C LEU A 236 -20.00 -12.88 -3.71
N LEU A 237 -19.30 -12.52 -2.63
CA LEU A 237 -19.22 -13.34 -1.42
C LEU A 237 -20.48 -13.22 -0.56
N TYR A 238 -20.99 -12.00 -0.39
CA TYR A 238 -22.16 -11.75 0.46
C TYR A 238 -23.43 -12.48 -0.01
N PRO A 239 -23.82 -12.46 -1.29
CA PRO A 239 -25.00 -13.23 -1.73
C PRO A 239 -24.83 -14.75 -1.54
N ARG A 240 -23.61 -15.28 -1.74
CA ARG A 240 -23.32 -16.71 -1.50
C ARG A 240 -23.48 -17.06 -0.03
N LEU A 241 -23.04 -16.18 0.87
CA LEU A 241 -23.18 -16.30 2.31
C LEU A 241 -24.66 -16.28 2.74
N VAL A 242 -25.44 -15.30 2.25
CA VAL A 242 -26.89 -15.21 2.53
C VAL A 242 -27.63 -16.46 2.03
N LYS A 243 -27.32 -16.92 0.81
CA LYS A 243 -27.94 -18.12 0.25
C LYS A 243 -27.69 -19.34 1.15
N GLN A 244 -26.47 -19.54 1.63
CA GLN A 244 -26.18 -20.67 2.52
C GLN A 244 -26.90 -20.60 3.86
N PHE A 245 -27.01 -19.41 4.48
CA PHE A 245 -27.77 -19.25 5.71
C PHE A 245 -29.29 -19.41 5.51
N SER A 246 -29.78 -19.18 4.29
CA SER A 246 -31.19 -19.40 3.94
C SER A 246 -31.53 -20.87 3.64
N LEU A 247 -30.52 -21.73 3.45
CA LEU A 247 -30.75 -23.16 3.27
C LEU A 247 -31.21 -23.77 4.61
N PRO A 248 -32.17 -24.71 4.61
CA PRO A 248 -32.54 -25.44 5.81
C PRO A 248 -31.29 -26.09 6.40
N ALA A 249 -31.15 -26.05 7.73
CA ALA A 249 -30.09 -26.80 8.40
C ALA A 249 -30.14 -28.24 7.90
N ARG A 250 -29.04 -28.72 7.30
CA ARG A 250 -28.94 -30.09 6.82
C ARG A 250 -29.11 -30.99 8.03
N THR A 251 -30.31 -31.53 8.22
CA THR A 251 -30.56 -32.57 9.21
C THR A 251 -29.71 -33.76 8.79
N LEU A 252 -28.72 -34.11 9.60
CA LEU A 252 -28.01 -35.37 9.41
C LEU A 252 -29.07 -36.47 9.50
N PRO A 253 -29.09 -37.44 8.56
CA PRO A 253 -29.98 -38.59 8.67
C PRO A 253 -29.79 -39.22 10.06
N LYS A 254 -30.88 -39.42 10.80
CA LYS A 254 -30.80 -40.21 12.03
C LYS A 254 -30.35 -41.61 11.62
N PRO A 255 -29.32 -42.19 12.25
CA PRO A 255 -28.91 -43.55 11.94
C PRO A 255 -30.09 -44.49 12.26
N GLU A 256 -30.68 -45.08 11.23
CA GLU A 256 -31.85 -45.97 11.37
C GLU A 256 -31.45 -47.38 11.84
N THR A 257 -30.16 -47.69 11.78
CA THR A 257 -29.61 -48.98 12.22
C THR A 257 -28.41 -48.81 13.15
N TRP A 258 -28.23 -49.77 14.05
CA TRP A 258 -27.04 -49.84 14.91
C TRP A 258 -25.75 -49.87 14.08
N ALA A 259 -25.73 -50.57 12.94
CA ALA A 259 -24.59 -50.56 12.02
C ALA A 259 -24.28 -49.15 11.48
N SER A 260 -25.29 -48.36 11.11
CA SER A 260 -25.11 -46.98 10.64
C SER A 260 -24.70 -46.00 11.75
N ALA A 261 -25.06 -46.27 13.01
CA ALA A 261 -24.65 -45.46 14.16
C ALA A 261 -23.17 -45.66 14.52
N VAL A 262 -22.66 -46.88 14.34
CA VAL A 262 -21.26 -47.26 14.62
C VAL A 262 -20.35 -46.88 13.45
N ALA A 263 -20.87 -46.92 12.21
CA ALA A 263 -20.15 -46.48 11.00
C ALA A 263 -20.21 -44.95 10.76
N ALA A 264 -21.08 -44.22 11.45
CA ALA A 264 -21.15 -42.78 11.33
C ALA A 264 -19.82 -42.16 11.84
N PRO A 265 -19.17 -41.29 11.04
CA PRO A 265 -17.97 -40.62 11.50
C PRO A 265 -18.32 -39.85 12.78
N ALA A 266 -17.58 -40.12 13.87
CA ALA A 266 -17.79 -39.49 15.17
C ALA A 266 -18.11 -38.01 14.97
N GLY A 267 -19.26 -37.54 15.48
CA GLY A 267 -19.94 -36.30 15.05
C GLY A 267 -19.09 -35.02 14.97
N ALA A 268 -17.91 -35.02 15.58
CA ALA A 268 -16.84 -34.03 15.39
C ALA A 268 -16.42 -33.85 13.91
N GLN A 269 -16.35 -34.91 13.10
CA GLN A 269 -15.90 -34.84 11.71
C GLN A 269 -16.97 -34.24 10.77
N ALA A 270 -18.25 -34.56 11.00
CA ALA A 270 -19.37 -33.97 10.27
C ALA A 270 -19.60 -32.49 10.65
N ALA A 271 -19.51 -32.16 11.94
CA ALA A 271 -19.57 -30.77 12.42
C ALA A 271 -18.39 -29.92 11.92
N ALA A 272 -17.17 -30.49 11.85
CA ALA A 272 -16.00 -29.84 11.27
C ALA A 272 -16.12 -29.62 9.75
N ALA A 273 -16.76 -30.55 9.02
CA ALA A 273 -17.04 -30.38 7.59
C ALA A 273 -18.08 -29.28 7.32
N VAL A 274 -19.10 -29.15 8.17
CA VAL A 274 -20.11 -28.08 8.08
C VAL A 274 -19.51 -26.70 8.40
N ASN A 275 -18.64 -26.59 9.42
CA ASN A 275 -17.95 -25.33 9.76
C ASN A 275 -16.96 -24.86 8.69
N LYS A 276 -16.40 -25.76 7.87
CA LYS A 276 -15.58 -25.39 6.69
C LYS A 276 -16.39 -24.80 5.54
N ALA A 277 -17.70 -25.06 5.47
CA ALA A 277 -18.52 -24.77 4.30
C ALA A 277 -19.07 -23.33 4.27
N VAL A 278 -19.11 -22.62 5.40
CA VAL A 278 -19.67 -21.25 5.48
C VAL A 278 -18.63 -20.20 5.03
N PRO A 279 -18.89 -19.43 3.96
CA PRO A 279 -18.10 -18.26 3.61
C PRO A 279 -18.11 -17.29 4.78
N THR A 280 -16.94 -16.87 5.24
CA THR A 280 -16.80 -15.76 6.17
C THR A 280 -16.14 -14.62 5.41
N ILE A 281 -16.75 -13.42 5.47
CA ILE A 281 -16.13 -12.20 4.94
C ILE A 281 -15.15 -11.73 6.00
N LEU A 282 -13.85 -11.94 5.74
CA LEU A 282 -12.79 -11.50 6.63
C LEU A 282 -12.48 -10.03 6.37
N PRO A 283 -12.20 -9.23 7.41
CA PRO A 283 -11.69 -7.88 7.20
C PRO A 283 -10.29 -7.92 6.58
N SER A 284 -10.01 -7.00 5.66
CA SER A 284 -8.69 -6.86 5.04
C SER A 284 -7.81 -5.84 5.79
N LEU A 285 -6.50 -6.05 5.73
CA LEU A 285 -5.48 -5.16 6.28
C LEU A 285 -4.15 -5.37 5.54
N GLY A 286 -3.37 -4.30 5.38
CA GLY A 286 -2.03 -4.32 4.80
C GLY A 286 -1.89 -3.49 3.52
N ALA A 287 -0.64 -3.18 3.19
CA ALA A 287 -0.28 -2.37 2.02
C ALA A 287 -0.17 -3.19 0.72
N SER A 288 -0.42 -4.51 0.78
CA SER A 288 -0.05 -5.46 -0.26
C SER A 288 -0.62 -5.12 -1.62
N GLY A 289 -1.85 -4.61 -1.71
CA GLY A 289 -2.45 -4.16 -2.97
C GLY A 289 -1.69 -3.03 -3.67
N ALA A 290 -1.26 -2.00 -2.91
CA ALA A 290 -0.45 -0.90 -3.44
C ALA A 290 0.95 -1.38 -3.85
N ILE A 291 1.54 -2.29 -3.08
CA ILE A 291 2.82 -2.92 -3.41
C ILE A 291 2.68 -3.78 -4.68
N TYR A 292 1.56 -4.48 -4.86
CA TYR A 292 1.29 -5.29 -6.04
C TYR A 292 1.18 -4.42 -7.30
N ALA A 293 0.60 -3.22 -7.18
CA ALA A 293 0.60 -2.23 -8.25
C ALA A 293 2.02 -1.74 -8.59
N ALA A 294 2.83 -1.43 -7.57
CA ALA A 294 4.23 -1.04 -7.75
C ALA A 294 5.06 -2.14 -8.41
N LEU A 295 4.88 -3.39 -7.97
CA LEU A 295 5.49 -4.59 -8.55
C LEU A 295 5.11 -4.76 -10.03
N THR A 296 3.82 -4.68 -10.34
CA THR A 296 3.32 -4.87 -11.71
C THR A 296 3.83 -3.77 -12.63
N MET A 297 3.79 -2.51 -12.19
CA MET A 297 4.36 -1.38 -12.94
C MET A 297 5.86 -1.54 -13.14
N THR A 298 6.60 -2.01 -12.13
CA THR A 298 8.04 -2.28 -12.20
C THR A 298 8.35 -3.38 -13.21
N ALA A 299 7.57 -4.47 -13.21
CA ALA A 299 7.75 -5.55 -14.17
C ALA A 299 7.62 -5.04 -15.61
N LEU A 300 6.58 -4.25 -15.89
CA LEU A 300 6.38 -3.62 -17.20
C LEU A 300 7.47 -2.61 -17.57
N ALA A 301 7.96 -1.84 -16.59
CA ALA A 301 8.99 -0.84 -16.81
C ALA A 301 10.39 -1.41 -17.02
N PHE A 302 10.68 -2.57 -16.42
CA PHE A 302 12.00 -3.21 -16.41
C PHE A 302 11.87 -4.75 -16.59
N PRO A 303 11.45 -5.22 -17.78
CA PRO A 303 11.07 -6.62 -18.01
C PRO A 303 12.20 -7.63 -17.80
N ASP A 304 13.45 -7.20 -17.96
CA ASP A 304 14.64 -8.05 -17.80
C ASP A 304 15.17 -8.10 -16.35
N SER A 305 14.53 -7.38 -15.41
CA SER A 305 14.95 -7.38 -14.02
C SER A 305 14.76 -8.75 -13.37
N GLN A 306 15.70 -9.13 -12.52
CA GLN A 306 15.63 -10.36 -11.73
C GLN A 306 15.26 -10.04 -10.28
N VAL A 307 14.34 -10.82 -9.72
CA VAL A 307 13.89 -10.75 -8.33
C VAL A 307 14.34 -12.01 -7.63
N ALA A 308 15.10 -11.86 -6.55
CA ALA A 308 15.38 -12.96 -5.63
C ALA A 308 14.45 -12.84 -4.41
N LEU A 309 13.85 -13.95 -3.99
CA LEU A 309 13.18 -14.00 -2.70
C LEU A 309 14.24 -14.02 -1.62
N PHE A 310 14.11 -13.14 -0.64
CA PHE A 310 14.97 -13.16 0.55
C PHE A 310 14.62 -14.34 1.46
N ILE A 311 13.34 -14.76 1.50
CA ILE A 311 12.84 -15.80 2.41
C ILE A 311 11.85 -16.74 1.68
N PRO A 312 12.17 -18.02 1.51
CA PRO A 312 13.52 -18.61 1.59
C PRO A 312 14.43 -18.02 0.49
N PRO A 313 15.76 -17.95 0.69
CA PRO A 313 16.70 -17.52 -0.35
C PRO A 313 16.47 -18.32 -1.64
N SER A 314 16.10 -17.65 -2.72
CA SER A 314 15.84 -18.29 -4.01
C SER A 314 16.85 -17.87 -5.07
N TYR A 315 16.97 -18.69 -6.11
CA TYR A 315 17.60 -18.24 -7.35
C TYR A 315 16.86 -17.00 -7.88
N PRO A 316 17.58 -16.04 -8.50
CA PRO A 316 16.94 -14.89 -9.13
C PRO A 316 15.96 -15.38 -10.22
N VAL A 317 14.72 -14.94 -10.11
CA VAL A 317 13.66 -15.23 -11.09
C VAL A 317 13.38 -13.97 -11.87
N ASN A 318 13.20 -14.08 -13.20
CA ASN A 318 12.80 -12.92 -13.99
C ASN A 318 11.45 -12.37 -13.47
N ILE A 319 11.37 -11.04 -13.36
CA ILE A 319 10.23 -10.34 -12.75
C ILE A 319 8.92 -10.61 -13.49
N GLN A 320 8.94 -10.82 -14.81
CA GLN A 320 7.77 -11.16 -15.61
C GLN A 320 7.18 -12.50 -15.18
N TYR A 321 8.03 -13.53 -14.99
CA TYR A 321 7.59 -14.83 -14.48
C TYR A 321 7.09 -14.74 -13.05
N ALA A 322 7.76 -13.94 -12.20
CA ALA A 322 7.31 -13.73 -10.83
C ALA A 322 5.92 -13.09 -10.77
N VAL A 323 5.67 -12.00 -11.50
CA VAL A 323 4.36 -11.33 -11.56
C VAL A 323 3.31 -12.24 -12.17
N SER A 324 3.61 -12.91 -13.28
CA SER A 324 2.69 -13.85 -13.92
C SER A 324 2.31 -14.99 -12.97
N GLY A 325 3.28 -15.55 -12.25
CA GLY A 325 3.08 -16.59 -11.26
C GLY A 325 2.20 -16.14 -10.10
N LEU A 326 2.42 -14.93 -9.57
CA LEU A 326 1.62 -14.37 -8.49
C LEU A 326 0.17 -14.08 -8.94
N VAL A 327 -0.03 -13.52 -10.14
CA VAL A 327 -1.37 -13.30 -10.71
C VAL A 327 -2.11 -14.62 -10.91
N CYS A 328 -1.43 -15.65 -11.43
CA CYS A 328 -1.98 -17.00 -11.53
C CYS A 328 -2.34 -17.58 -10.16
N LEU A 329 -1.49 -17.39 -9.15
CA LEU A 329 -1.74 -17.85 -7.78
C LEU A 329 -2.99 -17.17 -7.20
N ASP A 330 -3.17 -15.87 -7.41
CA ASP A 330 -4.35 -15.15 -6.94
C ASP A 330 -5.62 -15.59 -7.68
N ALA A 331 -5.55 -15.83 -8.99
CA ALA A 331 -6.67 -16.37 -9.76
C ALA A 331 -7.06 -17.78 -9.27
N ILE A 332 -6.09 -18.67 -9.07
CA ILE A 332 -6.31 -20.00 -8.48
C ILE A 332 -6.87 -19.87 -7.07
N GLY A 333 -6.34 -18.96 -6.26
CA GLY A 333 -6.81 -18.68 -4.90
C GLY A 333 -8.28 -18.27 -4.88
N ILE A 334 -8.71 -17.41 -5.80
CA ILE A 334 -10.12 -17.03 -5.97
C ILE A 334 -10.97 -18.24 -6.39
N LEU A 335 -10.52 -19.01 -7.39
CA LEU A 335 -11.26 -20.18 -7.89
C LEU A 335 -11.39 -21.29 -6.83
N ARG A 336 -10.36 -21.47 -6.00
CA ARG A 336 -10.30 -22.48 -4.92
C ARG A 336 -10.85 -21.97 -3.59
N GLY A 337 -11.19 -20.68 -3.49
CA GLY A 337 -11.72 -20.07 -2.27
C GLY A 337 -10.71 -19.95 -1.13
N TRP A 338 -9.43 -19.81 -1.45
CA TRP A 338 -8.37 -19.55 -0.47
C TRP A 338 -8.59 -18.18 0.22
N ARG A 339 -8.25 -18.12 1.51
CA ARG A 339 -8.50 -16.95 2.37
C ARG A 339 -7.27 -16.45 3.11
N LEU A 340 -6.10 -17.03 2.85
CA LEU A 340 -4.85 -16.62 3.49
C LEU A 340 -4.43 -15.22 3.02
N PHE A 341 -4.74 -14.88 1.77
CA PHE A 341 -4.43 -13.59 1.15
C PHE A 341 -5.70 -12.92 0.63
N ASP A 342 -5.66 -11.59 0.52
CA ASP A 342 -6.70 -10.82 -0.16
C ASP A 342 -6.45 -10.84 -1.67
N HIS A 343 -6.77 -11.99 -2.29
CA HIS A 343 -6.54 -12.23 -3.72
C HIS A 343 -7.23 -11.20 -4.62
N TRP A 344 -8.43 -10.71 -4.22
CA TRP A 344 -9.14 -9.68 -4.98
C TRP A 344 -8.44 -8.33 -4.91
N ALA A 345 -7.91 -7.97 -3.73
CA ALA A 345 -7.07 -6.78 -3.59
C ALA A 345 -5.82 -6.88 -4.46
N HIS A 346 -5.09 -8.00 -4.42
CA HIS A 346 -3.89 -8.19 -5.24
C HIS A 346 -4.15 -8.04 -6.73
N LEU A 347 -5.20 -8.67 -7.28
CA LEU A 347 -5.58 -8.50 -8.68
C LEU A 347 -6.01 -7.06 -9.00
N GLY A 348 -6.70 -6.38 -8.08
CA GLY A 348 -7.01 -4.96 -8.21
C GLY A 348 -5.76 -4.09 -8.26
N GLY A 349 -4.76 -4.38 -7.42
CA GLY A 349 -3.44 -3.76 -7.44
C GLY A 349 -2.71 -3.99 -8.76
N ALA A 350 -2.68 -5.23 -9.25
CA ALA A 350 -2.08 -5.56 -10.54
C ALA A 350 -2.72 -4.76 -11.69
N ALA A 351 -4.05 -4.75 -11.75
CA ALA A 351 -4.79 -3.99 -12.76
C ALA A 351 -4.49 -2.48 -12.68
N PHE A 352 -4.41 -1.91 -11.47
CA PHE A 352 -4.02 -0.51 -11.30
C PHE A 352 -2.58 -0.25 -11.74
N GLY A 353 -1.66 -1.17 -11.45
CA GLY A 353 -0.26 -1.07 -11.90
C GLY A 353 -0.13 -1.03 -13.42
N VAL A 354 -0.86 -1.89 -14.15
CA VAL A 354 -0.93 -1.88 -15.62
C VAL A 354 -1.51 -0.55 -16.14
N PHE A 355 -2.63 -0.12 -15.56
CA PHE A 355 -3.26 1.15 -15.91
C PHE A 355 -2.30 2.32 -15.72
N TYR A 356 -1.63 2.39 -14.57
CA TYR A 356 -0.77 3.51 -14.23
C TYR A 356 0.55 3.49 -14.99
N TYR A 357 1.09 2.31 -15.31
CA TYR A 357 2.21 2.19 -16.24
C TYR A 357 1.88 2.84 -17.59
N THR A 358 0.66 2.58 -18.11
CA THR A 358 0.23 3.01 -19.45
C THR A 358 -0.17 4.47 -19.51
N TYR A 359 -0.91 4.99 -18.52
CA TYR A 359 -1.53 6.32 -18.56
C TYR A 359 -1.08 7.26 -17.43
N GLY A 360 -0.46 6.72 -16.38
CA GLY A 360 -0.13 7.45 -15.16
C GLY A 360 0.81 8.64 -15.36
N PRO A 361 1.94 8.50 -16.09
CA PRO A 361 2.84 9.63 -16.36
C PRO A 361 2.14 10.81 -17.06
N ASP A 362 1.30 10.55 -18.06
CA ASP A 362 0.58 11.61 -18.76
C ASP A 362 -0.49 12.27 -17.88
N ILE A 363 -1.19 11.47 -17.06
CA ILE A 363 -2.16 11.98 -16.08
C ILE A 363 -1.45 12.89 -15.08
N TRP A 364 -0.27 12.47 -14.59
CA TRP A 364 0.54 13.25 -13.66
C TRP A 364 1.00 14.58 -14.26
N ALA A 365 1.56 14.55 -15.47
CA ALA A 365 1.99 15.75 -16.17
C ALA A 365 0.83 16.73 -16.39
N ARG A 366 -0.35 16.24 -16.81
CA ARG A 366 -1.55 17.06 -16.94
C ARG A 366 -2.00 17.65 -15.60
N MET A 367 -2.00 16.86 -14.53
CA MET A 367 -2.42 17.32 -13.21
C MET A 367 -1.47 18.38 -12.64
N ARG A 368 -0.16 18.25 -12.85
CA ARG A 368 0.77 19.31 -12.46
C ARG A 368 0.57 20.60 -13.25
N ARG A 369 0.14 20.53 -14.51
CA ARG A 369 -0.16 21.73 -15.31
C ARG A 369 -1.42 22.47 -14.87
N THR A 370 -2.37 21.77 -14.25
CA THR A 370 -3.60 22.42 -13.74
C THR A 370 -3.39 23.21 -12.45
N PHE A 371 -2.26 23.01 -11.75
CA PHE A 371 -1.92 23.73 -10.52
C PHE A 371 -0.62 24.54 -10.66
N PRO A 372 -0.53 25.50 -11.60
CA PRO A 372 0.66 26.31 -11.74
C PRO A 372 0.90 27.12 -10.47
N VAL A 373 2.17 27.34 -10.13
CA VAL A 373 2.58 28.18 -9.00
C VAL A 373 3.13 29.47 -9.56
N ASP A 374 2.59 30.61 -9.12
CA ASP A 374 3.20 31.90 -9.40
C ASP A 374 4.56 31.93 -8.69
N PRO A 375 5.67 32.23 -9.41
CA PRO A 375 6.95 32.43 -8.78
C PRO A 375 6.88 33.36 -7.56
N ALA A 376 6.04 34.39 -7.52
CA ALA A 376 5.93 35.30 -6.38
C ALA A 376 5.48 34.60 -5.07
N ASP A 377 4.61 33.59 -5.16
CA ASP A 377 3.92 32.98 -4.01
C ASP A 377 4.75 31.90 -3.28
N ALA A 378 5.81 31.39 -3.90
CA ALA A 378 6.59 30.26 -3.37
C ALA A 378 7.49 30.60 -2.16
N VAL A 379 7.49 31.84 -1.65
CA VAL A 379 8.42 32.34 -0.61
C VAL A 379 7.80 32.40 0.78
N THR A 380 6.48 32.33 0.91
CA THR A 380 5.81 32.70 2.18
C THR A 380 5.52 31.53 3.13
N ASN A 381 5.76 30.28 2.75
CA ASN A 381 5.48 29.12 3.61
C ASN A 381 6.63 28.10 3.58
N SER A 382 7.66 28.33 4.40
CA SER A 382 8.59 27.27 4.83
C SER A 382 8.89 27.42 6.32
#